data_AF-A0A1I1FEZ8-F1
#
_entry.id   AF-A0A1I1FEZ8-F1
#
_cell.length_a   1.000
_cell.length_b   1.000
_cell.length_c   1.000
_cell.angle_alpha   90.00
_cell.angle_beta   90.00
_cell.angle_gamma   90.00
#
_symmetry.space_group_name_H-M   'P 1'
#
loop_
_entity.id
_entity.type
_entity.pdbx_description
1 polymer ?
#
loop_
_entity_poly.entity_id
_entity_poly.type
_entity_poly.pdbx_seq_one_letter_code
_entity_poly.pdbx_strand_id
1 'polypeptide(L)'
;MFKKKIGIYALTLVMAAAGITGCSSVSADRSEGKGKKSAADGSESFSVVCTIFSEYDWTKEILGDHADNVELTYLLDNGVDLHSYQPTAEDILKISTCDLFVYVGGESDEWVEDVLETSQNKDMKVINLMEVLGDSAKVEELKEGMQESEHEHEHEHKTDFEDSDVKDRTLDEWNGSWQSTYPLLLDGSLDEVWEHKAEEDDTMTAEDYKKKYTTAYETDAVTININAPEVEYVTADKSIKAEYDYSGFYIRTKDDGTKQVRYKFEKKSGDDSAAKYIVFSDHNIEPSEPEHFHLYSGNDGFDTLVEEGDHFPTYYPASLTAEDIVDEMTGGHDHSHEEEEEEYDEHVWLSLKNAMVLSAEIEQNLEAIDPNNADDYKANLDSYVAKLSELDNNFQTLVDGSSVKTLIFGDRFPFRYFVDDYGLDYFAAFIGCSAETEASFDTVVFLANKVKELDSKTIFTLENSSKDIANTIISTSGKDVDIAELNSLQSVSNEDIGNGASYLSLMQKNYDVLAGVLK
;
A
#
# COMPACT_ATOMS: atom_id res chain seq x y z
N MET A 1 -39.48 -53.21 -23.75
CA MET A 1 -38.92 -52.72 -22.46
C MET A 1 -37.44 -52.46 -22.70
N PHE A 2 -36.93 -51.33 -22.22
CA PHE A 2 -35.86 -50.47 -22.79
C PHE A 2 -36.29 -49.61 -23.99
N LYS A 3 -36.76 -48.38 -23.72
CA LYS A 3 -36.82 -47.21 -24.61
C LYS A 3 -36.82 -45.96 -23.70
N LYS A 4 -36.11 -44.86 -23.96
CA LYS A 4 -36.08 -43.97 -25.16
C LYS A 4 -34.71 -43.27 -25.19
N LYS A 5 -33.90 -43.19 -26.27
CA LYS A 5 -34.01 -42.54 -27.60
C LYS A 5 -34.39 -41.05 -27.52
N ILE A 6 -33.41 -40.12 -27.65
CA ILE A 6 -32.87 -39.48 -28.88
C ILE A 6 -33.89 -38.56 -29.56
N GLY A 7 -33.48 -37.31 -29.86
CA GLY A 7 -34.07 -36.54 -30.96
C GLY A 7 -33.73 -35.05 -30.99
N ILE A 8 -32.57 -34.70 -31.55
CA ILE A 8 -32.29 -33.40 -32.18
C ILE A 8 -33.18 -33.26 -33.42
N TYR A 9 -33.80 -32.09 -33.61
CA TYR A 9 -34.17 -31.60 -34.95
C TYR A 9 -34.07 -30.08 -35.02
N ALA A 10 -33.34 -29.63 -36.04
CA ALA A 10 -33.26 -28.25 -36.48
C ALA A 10 -34.20 -28.01 -37.67
N LEU A 11 -34.55 -26.73 -37.82
CA LEU A 11 -34.88 -25.99 -39.04
C LEU A 11 -36.27 -26.18 -39.69
N THR A 12 -37.07 -25.11 -39.71
CA THR A 12 -37.39 -24.34 -40.95
C THR A 12 -38.30 -23.13 -40.67
N LEU A 13 -37.93 -22.00 -41.31
CA LEU A 13 -38.64 -20.72 -41.47
C LEU A 13 -40.00 -20.87 -42.17
N VAL A 14 -41.01 -20.07 -41.78
CA VAL A 14 -41.93 -19.33 -42.71
C VAL A 14 -42.56 -18.12 -41.97
N MET A 15 -42.45 -16.93 -42.58
CA MET A 15 -43.22 -15.71 -42.29
C MET A 15 -44.70 -15.84 -42.67
N ALA A 16 -45.62 -15.25 -41.89
CA ALA A 16 -46.77 -14.52 -42.44
C ALA A 16 -47.46 -13.67 -41.37
N ALA A 17 -47.65 -12.39 -41.70
CA ALA A 17 -48.35 -11.38 -40.92
C ALA A 17 -49.87 -11.64 -40.83
N ALA A 18 -50.47 -11.28 -39.70
CA ALA A 18 -51.88 -10.93 -39.61
C ALA A 18 -52.08 -9.94 -38.45
N GLY A 19 -52.32 -8.68 -38.79
CA GLY A 19 -52.85 -7.70 -37.84
C GLY A 19 -54.33 -7.97 -37.60
N ILE A 20 -54.77 -7.88 -36.35
CA ILE A 20 -56.15 -7.56 -36.00
C ILE A 20 -56.13 -6.57 -34.84
N THR A 21 -56.70 -5.41 -35.14
CA THR A 21 -57.17 -4.35 -34.26
C THR A 21 -58.00 -4.87 -33.08
N GLY A 22 -57.67 -4.42 -31.88
CA GLY A 22 -58.55 -4.49 -30.71
C GLY A 22 -58.59 -3.13 -30.01
N CYS A 23 -59.49 -2.25 -30.46
CA CYS A 23 -59.92 -1.11 -29.66
C CYS A 23 -61.02 -1.57 -28.69
N SER A 24 -60.80 -1.43 -27.40
CA SER A 24 -61.88 -1.28 -26.42
C SER A 24 -61.55 -0.10 -25.53
N SER A 25 -62.46 0.88 -25.56
CA SER A 25 -62.47 2.14 -24.85
C SER A 25 -62.59 1.98 -23.34
N VAL A 26 -61.93 2.86 -22.57
CA VAL A 26 -62.57 3.74 -21.57
C VAL A 26 -61.58 4.87 -21.20
N SER A 27 -62.14 6.08 -21.18
CA SER A 27 -61.60 7.41 -20.84
C SER A 27 -60.73 7.42 -19.56
N ALA A 28 -59.50 7.93 -19.64
CA ALA A 28 -59.11 9.31 -19.35
C ALA A 28 -58.99 9.64 -17.85
N ASP A 29 -57.77 9.62 -17.35
CA ASP A 29 -57.32 10.64 -16.40
C ASP A 29 -55.93 11.15 -16.83
N ARG A 30 -55.73 12.46 -16.67
CA ARG A 30 -54.58 13.22 -17.15
C ARG A 30 -53.43 13.09 -16.16
N SER A 31 -52.25 12.73 -16.68
CA SER A 31 -50.97 13.07 -16.06
C SER A 31 -50.03 13.51 -17.19
N GLU A 32 -49.43 14.67 -16.97
CA GLU A 32 -48.60 15.43 -17.90
C GLU A 32 -47.38 14.62 -18.32
N GLY A 33 -47.26 14.37 -19.63
CA GLY A 33 -46.02 13.90 -20.21
C GLY A 33 -44.97 15.00 -20.13
N LYS A 34 -43.97 14.84 -19.25
CA LYS A 34 -42.65 15.44 -19.45
C LYS A 34 -42.10 14.84 -20.74
N GLY A 35 -42.22 15.61 -21.82
CA GLY A 35 -41.53 15.32 -23.07
C GLY A 35 -40.03 15.20 -22.79
N LYS A 36 -39.46 14.09 -23.26
CA LYS A 36 -38.02 13.90 -23.44
C LYS A 36 -37.49 15.15 -24.12
N LYS A 37 -36.70 15.97 -23.41
CA LYS A 37 -35.89 17.01 -24.07
C LYS A 37 -35.00 16.24 -25.04
N SER A 38 -35.19 16.54 -26.32
CA SER A 38 -34.30 16.10 -27.38
C SER A 38 -32.93 16.64 -27.04
N ALA A 39 -31.94 15.75 -26.91
CA ALA A 39 -30.54 16.11 -26.89
C ALA A 39 -30.26 17.00 -28.10
N ALA A 40 -29.72 18.17 -27.81
CA ALA A 40 -29.17 19.12 -28.75
C ALA A 40 -27.90 19.64 -28.10
N ASP A 41 -26.79 18.92 -28.24
CA ASP A 41 -25.70 19.36 -29.10
C ASP A 41 -24.79 18.17 -29.42
N GLY A 42 -24.02 18.26 -30.50
CA GLY A 42 -23.25 17.16 -31.09
C GLY A 42 -21.90 16.90 -30.42
N SER A 43 -21.80 16.85 -29.09
CA SER A 43 -20.60 16.31 -28.45
C SER A 43 -20.62 14.78 -28.51
N GLU A 44 -19.45 14.18 -28.82
CA GLU A 44 -19.27 12.74 -28.73
C GLU A 44 -19.17 12.35 -27.24
N SER A 45 -19.86 11.28 -26.85
CA SER A 45 -19.79 10.76 -25.48
C SER A 45 -18.36 10.33 -25.19
N PHE A 46 -17.79 10.80 -24.08
CA PHE A 46 -16.48 10.40 -23.57
C PHE A 46 -16.59 9.80 -22.17
N SER A 47 -15.50 9.22 -21.69
CA SER A 47 -15.41 8.48 -20.43
C SER A 47 -14.32 9.03 -19.54
N VAL A 48 -14.62 9.13 -18.24
CA VAL A 48 -13.68 9.61 -17.21
C VAL A 48 -13.64 8.58 -16.09
N VAL A 49 -12.44 8.19 -15.68
CA VAL A 49 -12.23 7.29 -14.54
C VAL A 49 -11.49 8.05 -13.45
N CYS A 50 -12.01 7.98 -12.24
CA CYS A 50 -11.43 8.57 -11.04
C CYS A 50 -11.19 7.47 -10.00
N THR A 51 -10.05 7.49 -9.33
CA THR A 51 -9.72 6.53 -8.27
C THR A 51 -10.56 6.81 -7.03
N ILE A 52 -10.42 8.01 -6.44
CA ILE A 52 -11.02 8.39 -5.17
C ILE A 52 -12.28 9.27 -5.35
N PHE A 53 -13.06 9.38 -4.26
CA PHE A 53 -14.30 10.17 -4.25
C PHE A 53 -14.08 11.65 -4.58
N SER A 54 -13.02 12.26 -4.06
CA SER A 54 -12.75 13.69 -4.25
C SER A 54 -12.60 14.05 -5.73
N GLU A 55 -11.82 13.27 -6.47
CA GLU A 55 -11.64 13.41 -7.93
C GLU A 55 -12.96 13.28 -8.68
N TYR A 56 -13.74 12.26 -8.33
CA TYR A 56 -15.05 12.01 -8.91
C TYR A 56 -16.01 13.19 -8.69
N ASP A 57 -16.11 13.70 -7.46
CA ASP A 57 -17.02 14.79 -7.12
C ASP A 57 -16.58 16.11 -7.75
N TRP A 58 -15.28 16.44 -7.77
CA TRP A 58 -14.76 17.61 -8.46
C TRP A 58 -15.05 17.56 -9.96
N THR A 59 -14.75 16.42 -10.59
CA THR A 59 -15.06 16.19 -12.01
C THR A 59 -16.54 16.37 -12.29
N LYS A 60 -17.40 15.82 -11.44
CA LYS A 60 -18.85 15.94 -11.55
C LYS A 60 -19.34 17.38 -11.39
N GLU A 61 -18.80 18.14 -10.45
CA GLU A 61 -19.14 19.56 -10.25
C GLU A 61 -18.72 20.42 -11.46
N ILE A 62 -17.58 20.12 -12.09
CA ILE A 62 -17.10 20.82 -13.29
C ILE A 62 -17.95 20.45 -14.52
N LEU A 63 -18.28 19.16 -14.69
CA LEU A 63 -19.18 18.69 -15.74
C LEU A 63 -20.58 19.31 -15.61
N GLY A 64 -21.08 19.47 -14.38
CA GLY A 64 -22.39 20.06 -14.11
C GLY A 64 -23.53 19.35 -14.84
N ASP A 65 -24.33 20.11 -15.60
CA ASP A 65 -25.45 19.59 -16.39
C ASP A 65 -25.02 18.59 -17.49
N HIS A 66 -23.73 18.51 -17.81
CA HIS A 66 -23.17 17.58 -18.81
C HIS A 66 -22.80 16.22 -18.23
N ALA A 67 -22.78 16.05 -16.90
CA ALA A 67 -22.36 14.80 -16.26
C ALA A 67 -23.16 13.57 -16.72
N ASP A 68 -24.45 13.74 -17.04
CA ASP A 68 -25.31 12.67 -17.55
C ASP A 68 -24.91 12.17 -18.96
N ASN A 69 -24.09 12.92 -19.70
CA ASN A 69 -23.61 12.59 -21.04
C ASN A 69 -22.18 12.03 -21.04
N VAL A 70 -21.57 11.87 -19.86
CA VAL A 70 -20.21 11.37 -19.67
C VAL A 70 -20.27 10.05 -18.91
N GLU A 71 -19.51 9.05 -19.34
CA GLU A 71 -19.32 7.83 -18.56
C GLU A 71 -18.32 8.11 -17.44
N LEU A 72 -18.79 8.70 -16.34
CA LEU A 72 -17.99 9.03 -15.17
C LEU A 72 -17.97 7.86 -14.17
N THR A 73 -16.79 7.29 -13.96
CA THR A 73 -16.54 6.15 -13.07
C THR A 73 -15.77 6.59 -11.83
N TYR A 74 -16.20 6.11 -10.68
CA TYR A 74 -15.47 6.13 -9.42
C TYR A 74 -15.07 4.70 -9.08
N LEU A 75 -13.78 4.41 -8.85
CA LEU A 75 -13.29 3.04 -8.64
C LEU A 75 -13.53 2.54 -7.21
N LEU A 76 -13.25 3.35 -6.19
CA LEU A 76 -13.41 2.98 -4.77
C LEU A 76 -14.87 3.16 -4.29
N ASP A 77 -15.83 2.86 -5.15
CA ASP A 77 -17.25 3.20 -4.98
C ASP A 77 -17.97 2.44 -3.85
N ASN A 78 -17.32 1.42 -3.31
CA ASN A 78 -17.75 0.64 -2.16
C ASN A 78 -17.23 1.20 -0.82
N GLY A 79 -16.47 2.29 -0.83
CA GLY A 79 -15.90 2.93 0.36
C GLY A 79 -14.73 2.17 0.97
N VAL A 80 -13.99 1.39 0.18
CA VAL A 80 -12.71 0.80 0.62
C VAL A 80 -11.66 1.88 0.86
N ASP A 81 -10.72 1.56 1.73
CA ASP A 81 -9.56 2.41 2.02
C ASP A 81 -8.56 2.38 0.86
N LEU A 82 -8.06 3.55 0.47
CA LEU A 82 -7.22 3.73 -0.72
C LEU A 82 -5.89 2.98 -0.60
N HIS A 83 -5.29 3.00 0.58
CA HIS A 83 -4.03 2.32 0.94
C HIS A 83 -4.11 0.79 0.81
N SER A 84 -5.32 0.24 0.74
CA SER A 84 -5.56 -1.21 0.62
C SER A 84 -6.12 -1.61 -0.75
N TYR A 85 -6.34 -0.63 -1.64
CA TYR A 85 -6.98 -0.87 -2.91
C TYR A 85 -6.03 -1.58 -3.87
N GLN A 86 -6.59 -2.55 -4.59
CA GLN A 86 -5.92 -3.23 -5.68
C GLN A 86 -6.90 -3.31 -6.86
N PRO A 87 -6.52 -2.84 -8.05
CA PRO A 87 -7.43 -2.74 -9.17
C PRO A 87 -7.87 -4.12 -9.65
N THR A 88 -9.16 -4.29 -9.94
CA THR A 88 -9.64 -5.52 -10.58
C THR A 88 -9.33 -5.50 -12.08
N ALA A 89 -9.39 -6.66 -12.74
CA ALA A 89 -9.28 -6.73 -14.20
C ALA A 89 -10.36 -5.90 -14.94
N GLU A 90 -11.51 -5.65 -14.30
CA GLU A 90 -12.54 -4.76 -14.84
C GLU A 90 -12.11 -3.29 -14.76
N ASP A 91 -11.50 -2.90 -13.64
CA ASP A 91 -11.02 -1.53 -13.43
C ASP A 91 -9.87 -1.21 -14.38
N ILE A 92 -8.92 -2.13 -14.53
CA ILE A 92 -7.84 -2.03 -15.53
C ILE A 92 -8.41 -1.85 -16.94
N LEU A 93 -9.48 -2.58 -17.30
CA LEU A 93 -10.12 -2.43 -18.61
C LEU A 93 -10.75 -1.05 -18.79
N LYS A 94 -11.44 -0.54 -17.75
CA LYS A 94 -12.04 0.81 -17.78
C LYS A 94 -10.96 1.86 -17.97
N ILE A 95 -9.90 1.83 -17.15
CA ILE A 95 -8.77 2.76 -17.25
C ILE A 95 -8.12 2.68 -18.64
N SER A 96 -7.81 1.47 -19.12
CA SER A 96 -7.15 1.21 -20.40
C SER A 96 -7.90 1.77 -21.62
N THR A 97 -9.20 2.04 -21.49
CA THR A 97 -10.04 2.51 -22.61
C THR A 97 -10.59 3.92 -22.42
N CYS A 98 -10.43 4.54 -21.25
CA CYS A 98 -11.05 5.82 -20.94
C CYS A 98 -10.39 7.01 -21.66
N ASP A 99 -11.08 8.15 -21.70
CA ASP A 99 -10.59 9.38 -22.33
C ASP A 99 -9.82 10.27 -21.35
N LEU A 100 -10.20 10.25 -20.07
CA LEU A 100 -9.51 10.91 -18.96
C LEU A 100 -9.42 9.97 -17.76
N PHE A 101 -8.20 9.77 -17.27
CA PHE A 101 -7.94 9.08 -16.01
C PHE A 101 -7.37 10.07 -14.98
N VAL A 102 -8.00 10.14 -13.81
CA VAL A 102 -7.60 10.99 -12.68
C VAL A 102 -7.30 10.07 -11.50
N TYR A 103 -6.13 10.22 -10.90
CA TYR A 103 -5.67 9.42 -9.76
C TYR A 103 -4.74 10.23 -8.86
N VAL A 104 -4.53 9.77 -7.62
CA VAL A 104 -3.82 10.52 -6.59
C VAL A 104 -2.34 10.59 -6.92
N GLY A 105 -1.73 9.45 -7.21
CA GLY A 105 -0.28 9.28 -7.28
C GLY A 105 0.29 8.87 -5.92
N GLY A 106 1.62 8.83 -5.81
CA GLY A 106 2.30 8.33 -4.63
C GLY A 106 2.26 6.81 -4.53
N GLU A 107 2.62 6.29 -3.36
CA GLU A 107 2.80 4.86 -3.11
C GLU A 107 1.50 4.05 -3.28
N SER A 108 0.36 4.59 -2.86
CA SER A 108 -0.91 3.88 -2.98
C SER A 108 -1.36 3.63 -4.43
N ASP A 109 -0.82 4.40 -5.38
CA ASP A 109 -1.16 4.33 -6.80
C ASP A 109 -0.02 3.82 -7.69
N GLU A 110 1.04 3.20 -7.15
CA GLU A 110 2.16 2.65 -7.94
C GLU A 110 1.70 1.69 -9.05
N TRP A 111 0.63 0.93 -8.78
CA TRP A 111 0.02 0.01 -9.75
C TRP A 111 -0.46 0.71 -11.04
N VAL A 112 -0.65 2.03 -11.02
CA VAL A 112 -1.09 2.82 -12.17
C VAL A 112 -0.08 2.76 -13.32
N GLU A 113 1.22 2.74 -13.04
CA GLU A 113 2.24 2.76 -14.08
C GLU A 113 2.08 1.57 -15.05
N ASP A 114 1.96 0.36 -14.49
CA ASP A 114 1.72 -0.89 -15.23
C ASP A 114 0.43 -0.84 -16.07
N VAL A 115 -0.63 -0.21 -15.52
CA VAL A 115 -1.90 -0.05 -16.21
C VAL A 115 -1.77 0.92 -17.38
N LEU A 116 -1.03 2.01 -17.21
CA LEU A 116 -0.81 3.01 -18.26
C LEU A 116 0.06 2.47 -19.40
N GLU A 117 1.09 1.69 -19.11
CA GLU A 117 1.94 1.05 -20.13
C GLU A 117 1.10 0.18 -21.08
N THR A 118 0.13 -0.53 -20.51
CA THR A 118 -0.74 -1.47 -21.22
C THR A 118 -2.03 -0.84 -21.75
N SER A 119 -2.23 0.47 -21.58
CA SER A 119 -3.43 1.20 -22.01
C SER A 119 -3.69 1.08 -23.52
N GLN A 120 -4.96 0.86 -23.91
CA GLN A 120 -5.42 0.77 -25.29
C GLN A 120 -5.68 2.15 -25.91
N ASN A 121 -6.17 3.11 -25.12
CA ASN A 121 -6.35 4.48 -25.56
C ASN A 121 -5.04 5.27 -25.44
N LYS A 122 -4.33 5.43 -26.56
CA LYS A 122 -3.06 6.18 -26.59
C LYS A 122 -3.24 7.70 -26.62
N ASP A 123 -4.47 8.18 -26.78
CA ASP A 123 -4.83 9.60 -26.71
C ASP A 123 -5.42 10.00 -25.33
N MET A 124 -5.48 9.04 -24.39
CA MET A 124 -5.98 9.24 -23.03
C MET A 124 -5.24 10.39 -22.33
N LYS A 125 -6.01 11.26 -21.67
CA LYS A 125 -5.50 12.25 -20.74
C LYS A 125 -5.34 11.62 -19.37
N VAL A 126 -4.24 11.95 -18.70
CA VAL A 126 -3.89 11.39 -17.39
C VAL A 126 -3.57 12.55 -16.47
N ILE A 127 -4.19 12.58 -15.30
CA ILE A 127 -3.94 13.54 -14.23
C ILE A 127 -3.52 12.76 -12.99
N ASN A 128 -2.27 12.97 -12.56
CA ASN A 128 -1.75 12.57 -11.27
C ASN A 128 -1.81 13.79 -10.34
N LEU A 129 -2.57 13.72 -9.24
CA LEU A 129 -2.77 14.88 -8.36
C LEU A 129 -1.44 15.35 -7.74
N MET A 130 -0.58 14.42 -7.32
CA MET A 130 0.71 14.74 -6.71
C MET A 130 1.67 15.41 -7.71
N GLU A 131 1.76 14.93 -8.95
CA GLU A 131 2.55 15.57 -10.00
C GLU A 131 2.06 17.00 -10.32
N VAL A 132 0.74 17.21 -10.32
CA VAL A 132 0.14 18.54 -10.54
C VAL A 132 0.54 19.52 -9.44
N LEU A 133 0.69 19.04 -8.21
CA LEU A 133 1.12 19.86 -7.07
C LEU A 133 2.64 20.08 -7.05
N GLY A 134 3.42 19.14 -7.57
CA GLY A 134 4.89 19.22 -7.65
C GLY A 134 5.51 19.58 -6.31
N ASP A 135 6.35 20.62 -6.28
CA ASP A 135 7.00 21.14 -5.06
C ASP A 135 6.05 21.55 -3.92
N SER A 136 4.74 21.59 -4.15
CA SER A 136 3.73 21.85 -3.11
C SER A 136 3.30 20.60 -2.34
N ALA A 137 3.61 19.40 -2.85
CA ALA A 137 3.45 18.15 -2.14
C ALA A 137 4.24 18.17 -0.82
N LYS A 138 3.74 17.47 0.19
CA LYS A 138 4.34 17.43 1.53
C LYS A 138 4.89 16.05 1.78
N VAL A 139 6.12 16.00 2.27
CA VAL A 139 6.68 14.80 2.89
C VAL A 139 5.83 14.42 4.09
N GLU A 140 5.54 13.13 4.26
CA GLU A 140 4.85 12.57 5.42
C GLU A 140 5.57 13.01 6.72
N GLU A 141 4.82 13.29 7.79
CA GLU A 141 5.42 13.69 9.08
C GLU A 141 5.26 12.57 10.10
N LEU A 142 6.39 11.97 10.49
CA LEU A 142 6.46 11.25 11.74
C LEU A 142 6.73 12.22 12.90
N LYS A 143 5.72 12.41 13.77
CA LYS A 143 5.85 13.26 14.97
C LYS A 143 6.21 12.46 16.20
N GLU A 144 6.84 13.14 17.17
CA GLU A 144 7.12 12.59 18.49
C GLU A 144 5.88 11.92 19.08
N GLY A 145 6.03 10.65 19.46
CA GLY A 145 5.01 9.85 20.12
C GLY A 145 3.96 9.24 19.19
N MET A 146 4.09 9.42 17.87
CA MET A 146 3.45 8.52 16.91
C MET A 146 4.10 7.15 16.98
N GLN A 147 3.30 6.12 16.70
CA GLN A 147 3.83 4.81 16.37
C GLN A 147 4.23 4.83 14.90
N GLU A 148 5.47 4.44 14.65
CA GLU A 148 5.97 4.13 13.31
C GLU A 148 5.10 3.00 12.73
N SER A 149 4.64 3.17 11.51
CA SER A 149 4.11 2.06 10.74
C SER A 149 5.27 1.12 10.41
N GLU A 150 5.07 -0.18 10.55
CA GLU A 150 5.98 -1.22 10.03
C GLU A 150 5.91 -1.25 8.48
N HIS A 151 6.15 -0.10 7.84
CA HIS A 151 6.33 0.04 6.40
C HIS A 151 7.80 0.27 6.02
N GLU A 152 8.72 0.08 6.97
CA GLU A 152 10.01 -0.48 6.57
C GLU A 152 9.76 -1.95 6.24
N HIS A 153 10.45 -2.46 5.22
CA HIS A 153 10.54 -3.90 4.94
C HIS A 153 11.23 -4.62 6.11
N GLU A 154 10.61 -4.66 7.29
CA GLU A 154 11.03 -5.50 8.39
C GLU A 154 10.72 -6.94 8.00
N HIS A 155 11.72 -7.58 7.42
CA HIS A 155 11.78 -9.02 7.22
C HIS A 155 11.55 -9.71 8.57
N GLU A 156 10.31 -10.09 8.86
CA GLU A 156 9.88 -10.68 10.13
C GLU A 156 10.62 -12.01 10.36
N HIS A 157 11.81 -11.93 10.95
CA HIS A 157 12.55 -13.10 11.41
C HIS A 157 11.76 -13.72 12.56
N LYS A 158 10.97 -14.75 12.27
CA LYS A 158 10.23 -15.53 13.28
C LYS A 158 11.20 -16.20 14.24
N THR A 159 11.58 -15.46 15.28
CA THR A 159 12.45 -15.90 16.37
C THR A 159 11.66 -16.27 17.62
N ASP A 160 10.40 -15.84 17.70
CA ASP A 160 9.42 -16.20 18.73
C ASP A 160 8.40 -17.21 18.18
N PHE A 161 8.70 -18.51 18.31
CA PHE A 161 7.80 -19.60 17.92
C PHE A 161 7.85 -20.76 18.91
N GLU A 162 6.74 -21.50 19.01
CA GLU A 162 6.68 -22.73 19.79
C GLU A 162 7.22 -23.91 18.98
N ASP A 163 7.81 -24.90 19.66
CA ASP A 163 8.41 -26.06 18.99
C ASP A 163 7.39 -26.85 18.15
N SER A 164 6.09 -26.70 18.46
CA SER A 164 4.97 -27.31 17.71
C SER A 164 4.68 -26.64 16.37
N ASP A 165 5.17 -25.42 16.16
CA ASP A 165 4.85 -24.62 14.99
C ASP A 165 5.71 -25.08 13.81
N VAL A 166 6.95 -25.51 14.09
CA VAL A 166 7.91 -25.99 13.09
C VAL A 166 7.37 -27.18 12.29
N LYS A 167 7.39 -27.05 10.97
CA LYS A 167 7.02 -28.09 10.00
C LYS A 167 8.24 -28.61 9.27
N ASP A 168 8.13 -29.85 8.80
CA ASP A 168 9.11 -30.44 7.89
C ASP A 168 9.14 -29.66 6.56
N ARG A 169 10.34 -29.43 6.04
CA ARG A 169 10.59 -28.82 4.73
C ARG A 169 11.42 -29.76 3.88
N THR A 170 11.11 -29.86 2.59
CA THR A 170 11.88 -30.68 1.63
C THR A 170 12.90 -29.81 0.91
N LEU A 171 13.87 -30.44 0.24
CA LEU A 171 14.90 -29.70 -0.51
C LEU A 171 14.30 -28.84 -1.64
N ASP A 172 13.08 -29.15 -2.09
CA ASP A 172 12.36 -28.39 -3.12
C ASP A 172 12.16 -26.92 -2.75
N GLU A 173 12.04 -26.60 -1.46
CA GLU A 173 11.86 -25.24 -0.96
C GLU A 173 13.07 -24.34 -1.27
N TRP A 174 14.26 -24.93 -1.46
CA TRP A 174 15.50 -24.20 -1.79
C TRP A 174 15.85 -24.27 -3.29
N ASN A 175 14.96 -24.77 -4.15
CA ASN A 175 15.23 -24.87 -5.59
C ASN A 175 15.59 -23.50 -6.18
N GLY A 176 16.70 -23.41 -6.89
CA GLY A 176 17.19 -22.13 -7.41
C GLY A 176 18.69 -22.11 -7.64
N SER A 177 19.20 -20.94 -8.02
CA SER A 177 20.63 -20.65 -8.11
C SER A 177 20.97 -19.60 -7.07
N TRP A 178 22.01 -19.85 -6.30
CA TRP A 178 22.35 -19.07 -5.13
C TRP A 178 23.82 -18.67 -5.16
N GLN A 179 24.13 -17.41 -4.85
CA GLN A 179 25.47 -16.85 -4.79
C GLN A 179 25.93 -16.69 -3.35
N SER A 180 27.21 -16.98 -3.07
CA SER A 180 27.80 -16.74 -1.76
C SER A 180 28.09 -15.25 -1.54
N THR A 181 27.91 -14.78 -0.31
CA THR A 181 28.32 -13.43 0.11
C THR A 181 29.83 -13.29 0.33
N TYR A 182 30.57 -14.40 0.38
CA TYR A 182 32.00 -14.37 0.70
C TYR A 182 32.87 -13.66 -0.35
N PRO A 183 32.70 -13.88 -1.67
CA PRO A 183 33.39 -13.09 -2.68
C PRO A 183 33.10 -11.58 -2.56
N LEU A 184 31.84 -11.21 -2.29
CA LEU A 184 31.40 -9.81 -2.12
C LEU A 184 32.02 -9.17 -0.86
N LEU A 185 32.19 -9.96 0.21
CA LEU A 185 32.93 -9.51 1.39
C LEU A 185 34.41 -9.25 1.06
N LEU A 186 35.05 -10.13 0.30
CA LEU A 186 36.48 -10.06 0.00
C LEU A 186 36.85 -8.93 -0.96
N ASP A 187 36.00 -8.62 -1.93
CA ASP A 187 36.22 -7.52 -2.88
C ASP A 187 35.81 -6.14 -2.34
N GLY A 188 35.12 -6.11 -1.19
CA GLY A 188 34.71 -4.91 -0.47
C GLY A 188 33.29 -4.44 -0.81
N SER A 189 32.55 -5.18 -1.63
CA SER A 189 31.16 -4.83 -1.98
C SER A 189 30.23 -4.78 -0.76
N LEU A 190 30.55 -5.48 0.33
CA LEU A 190 29.77 -5.46 1.58
C LEU A 190 30.34 -4.50 2.64
N ASP A 191 31.25 -3.59 2.29
CA ASP A 191 31.91 -2.75 3.30
C ASP A 191 30.93 -1.83 4.05
N GLU A 192 29.92 -1.33 3.35
CA GLU A 192 28.82 -0.52 3.89
C GLU A 192 28.02 -1.26 4.98
N VAL A 193 27.76 -2.55 4.80
CA VAL A 193 27.08 -3.38 5.81
C VAL A 193 27.82 -3.35 7.16
N TRP A 194 29.15 -3.33 7.13
CA TRP A 194 29.96 -3.30 8.35
C TRP A 194 30.03 -1.92 8.98
N GLU A 195 29.98 -0.87 8.16
CA GLU A 195 29.87 0.52 8.62
C GLU A 195 28.54 0.73 9.34
N HIS A 196 27.43 0.36 8.69
CA HIS A 196 26.09 0.40 9.27
C HIS A 196 26.00 -0.36 10.60
N LYS A 197 26.46 -1.61 10.65
CA LYS A 197 26.46 -2.38 11.92
C LYS A 197 27.30 -1.75 13.03
N ALA A 198 28.34 -1.00 12.70
CA ALA A 198 29.17 -0.30 13.68
C ALA A 198 28.53 1.02 14.17
N GLU A 199 27.56 1.58 13.44
CA GLU A 199 26.76 2.73 13.88
C GLU A 199 25.73 2.31 14.93
N GLU A 200 25.17 1.10 14.80
CA GLU A 200 24.18 0.56 15.74
C GLU A 200 24.80 -0.06 17.02
N ASP A 201 26.09 -0.43 16.98
CA ASP A 201 26.81 -1.08 18.08
C ASP A 201 28.09 -0.32 18.46
N ASP A 202 28.00 0.47 19.54
CA ASP A 202 29.13 1.20 20.15
C ASP A 202 30.32 0.31 20.60
N THR A 203 30.21 -1.02 20.54
CA THR A 203 31.23 -1.97 21.01
C THR A 203 32.11 -2.56 19.91
N MET A 204 31.69 -2.50 18.64
CA MET A 204 32.40 -3.09 17.51
C MET A 204 32.66 -2.06 16.42
N THR A 205 33.86 -2.06 15.83
CA THR A 205 34.15 -1.23 14.65
C THR A 205 33.79 -1.95 13.35
N ALA A 206 33.64 -1.21 12.24
CA ALA A 206 33.43 -1.80 10.91
C ALA A 206 34.55 -2.80 10.55
N GLU A 207 35.80 -2.51 10.91
CA GLU A 207 36.93 -3.43 10.73
C GLU A 207 36.77 -4.72 11.57
N ASP A 208 36.23 -4.62 12.79
CA ASP A 208 35.95 -5.78 13.64
C ASP A 208 34.81 -6.63 13.07
N TYR A 209 33.75 -6.01 12.57
CA TYR A 209 32.65 -6.70 11.88
C TYR A 209 33.14 -7.39 10.61
N LYS A 210 33.83 -6.68 9.72
CA LYS A 210 34.42 -7.27 8.51
C LYS A 210 35.27 -8.48 8.85
N LYS A 211 36.11 -8.40 9.88
CA LYS A 211 36.94 -9.52 10.33
C LYS A 211 36.12 -10.70 10.88
N LYS A 212 35.10 -10.44 11.69
CA LYS A 212 34.17 -11.45 12.21
C LYS A 212 33.49 -12.18 11.05
N TYR A 213 32.91 -11.43 10.13
CA TYR A 213 32.15 -11.99 9.00
C TYR A 213 33.04 -12.61 7.92
N THR A 214 34.32 -12.22 7.81
CA THR A 214 35.30 -12.93 6.96
C THR A 214 35.42 -14.40 7.38
N THR A 215 35.47 -14.68 8.67
CA THR A 215 35.51 -16.07 9.18
C THR A 215 34.15 -16.74 9.08
N ALA A 216 33.08 -15.97 9.30
CA ALA A 216 31.73 -16.50 9.27
C ALA A 216 31.30 -16.98 7.88
N TYR A 217 31.54 -16.18 6.85
CA TYR A 217 31.06 -16.45 5.50
C TYR A 217 32.01 -17.32 4.66
N GLU A 218 33.22 -17.61 5.17
CA GLU A 218 34.25 -18.33 4.42
C GLU A 218 33.73 -19.60 3.74
N THR A 219 33.85 -19.69 2.42
CA THR A 219 33.46 -20.88 1.65
C THR A 219 34.21 -20.96 0.33
N ASP A 220 34.51 -22.17 -0.12
CA ASP A 220 35.04 -22.42 -1.47
C ASP A 220 33.90 -22.54 -2.51
N ALA A 221 32.67 -22.79 -2.07
CA ALA A 221 31.50 -22.92 -2.92
C ALA A 221 30.87 -21.54 -3.13
N VAL A 222 31.21 -20.90 -4.25
CA VAL A 222 30.74 -19.54 -4.59
C VAL A 222 29.34 -19.53 -5.19
N THR A 223 28.89 -20.67 -5.72
CA THR A 223 27.51 -20.83 -6.21
C THR A 223 26.95 -22.18 -5.77
N ILE A 224 25.69 -22.19 -5.35
CA ILE A 224 24.92 -23.39 -5.06
C ILE A 224 23.74 -23.44 -6.03
N ASN A 225 23.61 -24.49 -6.83
CA ASN A 225 22.40 -24.72 -7.62
C ASN A 225 21.64 -25.90 -7.02
N ILE A 226 20.35 -25.71 -6.79
CA ILE A 226 19.48 -26.70 -6.19
C ILE A 226 18.37 -27.02 -7.19
N ASN A 227 18.30 -28.29 -7.56
CA ASN A 227 17.22 -28.86 -8.33
C ASN A 227 16.93 -30.23 -7.71
N ALA A 228 16.10 -30.21 -6.67
CA ALA A 228 15.87 -31.32 -5.78
C ALA A 228 15.59 -32.63 -6.55
N PRO A 229 16.20 -33.76 -6.13
CA PRO A 229 17.00 -33.93 -4.92
C PRO A 229 18.49 -33.54 -5.07
N GLU A 230 18.93 -33.01 -6.22
CA GLU A 230 20.32 -32.70 -6.52
C GLU A 230 20.74 -31.31 -6.00
N VAL A 231 21.90 -31.24 -5.36
CA VAL A 231 22.62 -30.00 -5.02
C VAL A 231 23.95 -29.99 -5.76
N GLU A 232 24.22 -28.91 -6.49
CA GLU A 232 25.48 -28.64 -7.17
C GLU A 232 26.24 -27.54 -6.41
N TYR A 233 27.50 -27.83 -6.06
CA TYR A 233 28.42 -26.87 -5.46
C TYR A 233 29.43 -26.45 -6.52
N VAL A 234 29.43 -25.16 -6.86
CA VAL A 234 30.37 -24.59 -7.83
C VAL A 234 31.44 -23.82 -7.07
N THR A 235 32.68 -24.22 -7.29
CA THR A 235 33.89 -23.56 -6.81
C THR A 235 34.64 -22.94 -7.99
N ALA A 236 35.71 -22.17 -7.75
CA ALA A 236 36.53 -21.61 -8.82
C ALA A 236 37.09 -22.66 -9.81
N ASP A 237 37.40 -23.87 -9.32
CA ASP A 237 38.12 -24.89 -10.10
C ASP A 237 37.24 -26.07 -10.55
N LYS A 238 36.09 -26.29 -9.91
CA LYS A 238 35.26 -27.48 -10.13
C LYS A 238 33.80 -27.25 -9.74
N SER A 239 32.92 -28.06 -10.34
CA SER A 239 31.56 -28.30 -9.89
C SER A 239 31.46 -29.74 -9.36
N ILE A 240 30.79 -29.94 -8.23
CA ILE A 240 30.48 -31.24 -7.63
C ILE A 240 28.99 -31.34 -7.37
N LYS A 241 28.40 -32.52 -7.59
CA LYS A 241 26.95 -32.76 -7.47
C LYS A 241 26.65 -33.92 -6.55
N ALA A 242 25.62 -33.79 -5.73
CA ALA A 242 25.12 -34.88 -4.93
C ALA A 242 23.61 -34.80 -4.70
N GLU A 243 22.99 -35.96 -4.58
CA GLU A 243 21.58 -36.08 -4.19
C GLU A 243 21.48 -36.23 -2.67
N TYR A 244 20.52 -35.54 -2.05
CA TYR A 244 20.32 -35.57 -0.62
C TYR A 244 18.88 -35.96 -0.24
N ASP A 245 18.75 -36.81 0.79
CA ASP A 245 17.46 -37.18 1.38
C ASP A 245 17.23 -36.41 2.69
N TYR A 246 16.02 -35.90 2.90
CA TYR A 246 15.64 -35.17 4.11
C TYR A 246 15.72 -36.07 5.35
N SER A 247 16.29 -35.54 6.43
CA SER A 247 16.63 -36.23 7.68
C SER A 247 16.01 -35.56 8.92
N GLY A 248 14.96 -34.77 8.73
CA GLY A 248 14.26 -34.05 9.81
C GLY A 248 14.89 -32.70 10.13
N PHE A 249 14.33 -32.00 11.12
CA PHE A 249 14.86 -30.73 11.61
C PHE A 249 15.46 -30.85 13.02
N TYR A 250 16.11 -29.78 13.47
CA TYR A 250 16.57 -29.55 14.83
C TYR A 250 16.27 -28.11 15.23
N ILE A 251 15.72 -27.89 16.41
CA ILE A 251 15.45 -26.54 16.95
C ILE A 251 16.61 -26.20 17.88
N ARG A 252 17.39 -25.19 17.50
CA ARG A 252 18.47 -24.64 18.32
C ARG A 252 17.91 -23.48 19.14
N THR A 253 18.11 -23.52 20.46
CA THR A 253 17.79 -22.41 21.36
C THR A 253 19.09 -21.78 21.85
N LYS A 254 19.27 -20.48 21.61
CA LYS A 254 20.42 -19.69 22.06
C LYS A 254 20.32 -19.36 23.56
N ASP A 255 21.41 -18.89 24.15
CA ASP A 255 21.48 -18.53 25.58
C ASP A 255 20.51 -17.40 25.98
N ASP A 256 20.14 -16.54 25.03
CA ASP A 256 19.15 -15.46 25.18
C ASP A 256 17.69 -15.93 25.04
N GLY A 257 17.46 -17.20 24.69
CA GLY A 257 16.14 -17.79 24.47
C GLY A 257 15.68 -17.78 23.01
N THR A 258 16.37 -17.08 22.10
CA THR A 258 16.04 -17.04 20.68
C THR A 258 16.16 -18.42 20.04
N LYS A 259 15.18 -18.80 19.23
CA LYS A 259 15.15 -20.09 18.52
C LYS A 259 15.50 -19.95 17.04
N GLN A 260 16.12 -20.99 16.49
CA GLN A 260 16.37 -21.14 15.05
C GLN A 260 16.18 -22.60 14.64
N VAL A 261 15.69 -22.84 13.42
CA VAL A 261 15.49 -24.19 12.89
C VAL A 261 16.65 -24.59 11.97
N ARG A 262 17.07 -25.85 12.07
CA ARG A 262 18.13 -26.47 11.26
C ARG A 262 17.55 -27.65 10.50
N TYR A 263 17.40 -27.54 9.18
CA TYR A 263 16.86 -28.59 8.32
C TYR A 263 17.98 -29.50 7.81
N LYS A 264 17.92 -30.79 8.13
CA LYS A 264 19.01 -31.74 7.93
C LYS A 264 18.81 -32.59 6.69
N PHE A 265 19.86 -32.80 5.92
CA PHE A 265 19.85 -33.68 4.75
C PHE A 265 21.09 -34.57 4.69
N GLU A 266 20.91 -35.85 4.38
CA GLU A 266 22.00 -36.84 4.26
C GLU A 266 22.20 -37.23 2.80
N LYS A 267 23.47 -37.28 2.38
CA LYS A 267 23.86 -37.64 1.01
C LYS A 267 23.42 -39.06 0.70
N LYS A 268 22.68 -39.19 -0.39
CA LYS A 268 22.19 -40.44 -0.95
C LYS A 268 23.10 -40.97 -2.05
N SER A 269 23.48 -40.11 -2.99
CA SER A 269 24.23 -40.46 -4.20
C SER A 269 24.99 -39.24 -4.76
N GLY A 270 25.84 -39.44 -5.77
CA GLY A 270 26.62 -38.38 -6.40
C GLY A 270 28.11 -38.45 -6.11
N ASP A 271 28.81 -37.31 -6.23
CA ASP A 271 30.26 -37.23 -6.14
C ASP A 271 30.79 -37.61 -4.75
N ASP A 272 31.90 -38.36 -4.73
CA ASP A 272 32.56 -38.80 -3.49
C ASP A 272 33.05 -37.61 -2.66
N SER A 273 33.41 -36.50 -3.31
CA SER A 273 33.89 -35.28 -2.66
C SER A 273 32.78 -34.39 -2.09
N ALA A 274 31.52 -34.63 -2.41
CA ALA A 274 30.41 -33.87 -1.81
C ALA A 274 30.22 -34.27 -0.34
N ALA A 275 29.84 -33.31 0.52
CA ALA A 275 29.66 -33.54 1.95
C ALA A 275 28.60 -34.62 2.22
N LYS A 276 28.83 -35.46 3.23
CA LYS A 276 27.88 -36.51 3.61
C LYS A 276 26.62 -35.92 4.27
N TYR A 277 26.76 -34.84 5.01
CA TYR A 277 25.68 -34.19 5.73
C TYR A 277 25.65 -32.72 5.36
N ILE A 278 24.46 -32.20 5.10
CA ILE A 278 24.22 -30.76 4.97
C ILE A 278 23.07 -30.32 5.84
N VAL A 279 23.14 -29.08 6.29
CA VAL A 279 22.12 -28.44 7.12
C VAL A 279 21.82 -27.08 6.53
N PHE A 280 20.56 -26.84 6.20
CA PHE A 280 20.06 -25.51 5.86
C PHE A 280 19.53 -24.81 7.10
N SER A 281 19.81 -23.53 7.19
CA SER A 281 19.17 -22.63 8.13
C SER A 281 18.79 -21.35 7.42
N ASP A 282 17.51 -21.04 7.40
CA ASP A 282 16.95 -19.76 7.00
C ASP A 282 16.02 -19.28 8.12
N HIS A 283 15.19 -18.29 7.83
CA HIS A 283 14.25 -17.69 8.78
C HIS A 283 12.89 -18.40 8.83
N ASN A 284 12.69 -19.42 8.01
CA ASN A 284 11.40 -20.04 7.77
C ASN A 284 11.21 -21.32 8.59
N ILE A 285 10.08 -21.41 9.31
CA ILE A 285 9.74 -22.57 10.16
C ILE A 285 8.76 -23.54 9.49
N GLU A 286 8.24 -23.23 8.31
CA GLU A 286 7.31 -24.04 7.52
C GLU A 286 7.57 -23.92 6.00
N PRO A 287 7.01 -24.80 5.14
CA PRO A 287 7.23 -24.74 3.68
C PRO A 287 7.01 -23.35 3.09
N SER A 288 8.05 -22.81 2.48
CA SER A 288 8.16 -21.44 1.97
C SER A 288 9.51 -21.26 1.27
N GLU A 289 9.53 -20.33 0.32
CA GLU A 289 10.73 -19.91 -0.39
C GLU A 289 11.61 -19.06 0.54
N PRO A 290 12.92 -19.35 0.66
CA PRO A 290 13.82 -18.57 1.49
C PRO A 290 14.32 -17.32 0.77
N GLU A 291 14.45 -16.22 1.49
CA GLU A 291 15.12 -15.01 1.01
C GLU A 291 16.62 -15.25 0.86
N HIS A 292 17.25 -15.73 1.94
CA HIS A 292 18.63 -16.21 1.96
C HIS A 292 18.74 -17.41 2.91
N PHE A 293 19.88 -18.11 2.88
CA PHE A 293 20.14 -19.19 3.84
C PHE A 293 21.61 -19.32 4.22
N HIS A 294 21.84 -19.98 5.36
CA HIS A 294 23.14 -20.49 5.77
C HIS A 294 23.23 -21.99 5.48
N LEU A 295 24.32 -22.42 4.86
CA LEU A 295 24.57 -23.83 4.51
C LEU A 295 25.78 -24.38 5.25
N TYR A 296 25.53 -25.31 6.17
CA TYR A 296 26.56 -26.04 6.90
C TYR A 296 26.77 -27.39 6.23
N SER A 297 28.02 -27.81 6.04
CA SER A 297 28.32 -29.07 5.34
C SER A 297 29.49 -29.81 5.99
N GLY A 298 29.38 -31.13 6.12
CA GLY A 298 30.40 -31.91 6.79
C GLY A 298 30.21 -33.43 6.71
N ASN A 299 31.15 -34.16 7.32
CA ASN A 299 31.16 -35.63 7.30
C ASN A 299 31.06 -36.26 8.70
N ASP A 300 31.13 -35.46 9.76
CA ASP A 300 31.25 -35.94 11.15
C ASP A 300 29.89 -36.16 11.85
N GLY A 301 28.78 -35.86 11.18
CA GLY A 301 27.40 -36.09 11.66
C GLY A 301 26.62 -34.80 11.92
N PHE A 302 25.30 -34.91 12.04
CA PHE A 302 24.42 -33.75 12.25
C PHE A 302 24.65 -33.05 13.59
N ASP A 303 24.94 -33.79 14.67
CA ASP A 303 25.16 -33.21 16.01
C ASP A 303 26.29 -32.17 16.02
N THR A 304 27.28 -32.30 15.13
CA THR A 304 28.36 -31.33 14.96
C THR A 304 27.88 -30.11 14.16
N LEU A 305 27.13 -30.33 13.07
CA LEU A 305 26.71 -29.28 12.14
C LEU A 305 25.57 -28.40 12.66
N VAL A 306 24.65 -28.95 13.46
CA VAL A 306 23.50 -28.18 13.95
C VAL A 306 23.87 -27.20 15.08
N GLU A 307 25.02 -27.40 15.71
CA GLU A 307 25.54 -26.57 16.80
C GLU A 307 26.61 -25.57 16.36
N GLU A 308 27.00 -25.57 15.08
CA GLU A 308 28.12 -24.75 14.60
C GLU A 308 27.86 -23.25 14.83
N GLY A 309 28.87 -22.61 15.44
CA GLY A 309 28.86 -21.26 16.01
C GLY A 309 29.24 -20.17 15.01
N ASP A 310 30.45 -19.60 15.13
CA ASP A 310 30.91 -18.40 14.41
C ASP A 310 31.19 -18.61 12.90
N HIS A 311 30.79 -19.74 12.31
CA HIS A 311 30.98 -20.09 10.90
C HIS A 311 29.64 -20.46 10.26
N PHE A 312 29.12 -19.57 9.42
CA PHE A 312 27.79 -19.66 8.81
C PHE A 312 27.84 -19.13 7.37
N PRO A 313 28.32 -19.94 6.40
CA PRO A 313 28.36 -19.53 4.99
C PRO A 313 26.96 -19.14 4.48
N THR A 314 26.81 -17.89 4.04
CA THR A 314 25.53 -17.31 3.62
C THR A 314 25.41 -17.25 2.11
N TYR A 315 24.19 -17.52 1.62
CA TYR A 315 23.86 -17.54 0.22
C TYR A 315 22.56 -16.79 -0.06
N TYR A 316 22.59 -15.93 -1.07
CA TYR A 316 21.48 -15.13 -1.58
C TYR A 316 21.10 -15.61 -3.00
N PRO A 317 19.90 -15.29 -3.52
CA PRO A 317 19.51 -15.61 -4.87
C PRO A 317 20.53 -15.05 -5.87
N ALA A 318 20.91 -15.84 -6.87
CA ALA A 318 21.89 -15.42 -7.87
C ALA A 318 21.37 -14.31 -8.82
N SER A 319 20.09 -13.96 -8.72
CA SER A 319 19.48 -12.84 -9.45
C SER A 319 19.77 -11.49 -8.81
N LEU A 320 20.08 -11.45 -7.51
CA LEU A 320 20.34 -10.20 -6.79
C LEU A 320 21.70 -9.62 -7.14
N THR A 321 21.79 -8.29 -7.18
CA THR A 321 23.05 -7.56 -7.30
C THR A 321 23.75 -7.46 -5.95
N ALA A 322 24.99 -6.98 -5.92
CA ALA A 322 25.67 -6.71 -4.66
C ALA A 322 24.99 -5.57 -3.90
N GLU A 323 24.40 -4.59 -4.61
CA GLU A 323 23.66 -3.47 -4.04
C GLU A 323 22.38 -3.99 -3.36
N ASP A 324 21.57 -4.82 -4.05
CA ASP A 324 20.37 -5.44 -3.47
C ASP A 324 20.69 -6.25 -2.18
N ILE A 325 21.87 -6.89 -2.13
CA ILE A 325 22.30 -7.66 -0.95
C ILE A 325 22.75 -6.74 0.18
N VAL A 326 23.44 -5.63 -0.13
CA VAL A 326 23.81 -4.63 0.87
C VAL A 326 22.55 -4.03 1.48
N ASP A 327 21.61 -3.63 0.62
CA ASP A 327 20.31 -3.08 0.98
C ASP A 327 19.53 -4.00 1.94
N GLU A 328 19.38 -5.28 1.59
CA GLU A 328 18.75 -6.27 2.48
C GLU A 328 19.52 -6.44 3.81
N MET A 329 20.85 -6.34 3.80
CA MET A 329 21.68 -6.52 4.99
C MET A 329 21.73 -5.30 5.92
N THR A 330 21.46 -4.10 5.40
CA THR A 330 21.38 -2.83 6.14
C THR A 330 19.94 -2.40 6.41
N GLY A 331 18.95 -3.16 5.93
CA GLY A 331 17.53 -2.86 6.13
C GLY A 331 17.08 -1.64 5.34
N GLY A 332 17.66 -1.37 4.17
CA GLY A 332 17.29 -0.21 3.35
C GLY A 332 18.02 1.09 3.70
N HIS A 333 18.94 1.09 4.67
CA HIS A 333 19.75 2.26 4.98
C HIS A 333 20.92 2.40 4.00
N ASP A 334 20.67 3.00 2.85
CA ASP A 334 21.70 3.50 1.93
C ASP A 334 22.35 4.77 2.52
N HIS A 335 23.68 4.76 2.69
CA HIS A 335 24.49 5.96 2.96
C HIS A 335 25.20 6.46 1.68
N SER A 336 24.64 6.20 0.51
CA SER A 336 24.86 7.04 -0.66
C SER A 336 24.06 8.33 -0.48
N HIS A 337 24.66 9.47 -0.82
CA HIS A 337 23.94 10.75 -0.91
C HIS A 337 23.02 10.76 -2.14
N GLU A 338 22.05 9.87 -2.17
CA GLU A 338 20.75 10.10 -2.76
C GLU A 338 19.78 10.25 -1.59
N GLU A 339 18.89 11.24 -1.70
CA GLU A 339 17.96 11.63 -0.64
C GLU A 339 17.19 10.36 -0.20
N GLU A 340 16.98 10.12 1.11
CA GLU A 340 15.87 9.25 1.56
C GLU A 340 14.72 9.57 0.61
N GLU A 341 14.19 8.60 -0.15
CA GLU A 341 13.05 8.90 -1.01
C GLU A 341 11.98 9.44 -0.06
N GLU A 342 11.77 10.75 -0.12
CA GLU A 342 10.92 11.43 0.82
C GLU A 342 9.52 10.83 0.60
N GLU A 343 9.03 10.00 1.52
CA GLU A 343 7.65 9.51 1.42
C GLU A 343 6.73 10.72 1.45
N TYR A 344 5.92 10.91 0.42
CA TYR A 344 5.04 12.06 0.31
C TYR A 344 3.64 11.72 0.84
N ASP A 345 3.09 12.58 1.70
CA ASP A 345 1.69 12.51 2.12
C ASP A 345 0.78 12.70 0.89
N GLU A 346 0.02 11.66 0.58
CA GLU A 346 -0.86 11.59 -0.58
C GLU A 346 -2.26 12.20 -0.33
N HIS A 347 -2.60 12.60 0.90
CA HIS A 347 -3.91 13.12 1.31
C HIS A 347 -4.16 14.58 0.87
N VAL A 348 -3.72 14.91 -0.34
CA VAL A 348 -3.72 16.24 -0.95
C VAL A 348 -5.11 16.86 -1.04
N TRP A 349 -6.17 16.02 -1.10
CA TRP A 349 -7.56 16.46 -1.23
C TRP A 349 -8.13 17.07 0.06
N LEU A 350 -7.47 16.90 1.21
CA LEU A 350 -7.91 17.51 2.47
C LEU A 350 -7.52 18.99 2.60
N SER A 351 -6.80 19.54 1.62
CA SER A 351 -6.63 20.98 1.44
C SER A 351 -7.65 21.55 0.45
N LEU A 352 -8.42 22.55 0.90
CA LEU A 352 -9.31 23.30 0.00
C LEU A 352 -8.52 24.12 -1.04
N LYS A 353 -7.29 24.51 -0.72
CA LYS A 353 -6.40 25.22 -1.64
C LYS A 353 -5.93 24.29 -2.77
N ASN A 354 -5.52 23.07 -2.43
CA ASN A 354 -5.21 22.04 -3.41
C ASN A 354 -6.44 21.68 -4.25
N ALA A 355 -7.61 21.49 -3.63
CA ALA A 355 -8.85 21.18 -4.34
C ALA A 355 -9.19 22.22 -5.43
N MET A 356 -8.95 23.50 -5.17
CA MET A 356 -9.13 24.56 -6.19
C MET A 356 -8.15 24.43 -7.36
N VAL A 357 -6.88 24.07 -7.10
CA VAL A 357 -5.86 23.85 -8.14
C VAL A 357 -6.20 22.61 -8.97
N LEU A 358 -6.48 21.50 -8.31
CA LEU A 358 -6.77 20.21 -8.94
C LEU A 358 -8.07 20.27 -9.76
N SER A 359 -9.10 20.97 -9.25
CA SER A 359 -10.33 21.23 -10.02
C SER A 359 -10.05 22.02 -11.31
N ALA A 360 -9.13 22.98 -11.28
CA ALA A 360 -8.76 23.74 -12.46
C ALA A 360 -7.96 22.91 -13.49
N GLU A 361 -7.19 21.92 -13.04
CA GLU A 361 -6.49 20.98 -13.92
C GLU A 361 -7.46 20.00 -14.60
N ILE A 362 -8.43 19.48 -13.84
CA ILE A 362 -9.52 18.64 -14.37
C ILE A 362 -10.30 19.41 -15.43
N GLU A 363 -10.67 20.66 -15.16
CA GLU A 363 -11.41 21.50 -16.12
C GLU A 363 -10.67 21.71 -17.44
N GLN A 364 -9.36 22.00 -17.38
CA GLN A 364 -8.54 22.17 -18.58
C GLN A 364 -8.49 20.89 -19.44
N ASN A 365 -8.41 19.72 -18.81
CA ASN A 365 -8.42 18.45 -19.53
C ASN A 365 -9.81 18.12 -20.10
N LEU A 366 -10.89 18.47 -19.40
CA LEU A 366 -12.26 18.36 -19.91
C LEU A 366 -12.50 19.30 -21.11
N GLU A 367 -12.02 20.54 -21.07
CA GLU A 367 -12.04 21.46 -22.22
C GLU A 367 -11.28 20.88 -23.43
N ALA A 368 -10.13 20.25 -23.19
CA ALA A 368 -9.33 19.66 -24.26
C ALA A 368 -10.03 18.47 -24.95
N ILE A 369 -10.81 17.69 -24.18
CA ILE A 369 -11.55 16.53 -24.67
C ILE A 369 -12.87 16.95 -25.34
N ASP A 370 -13.62 17.86 -24.72
CA ASP A 370 -14.91 18.35 -25.23
C ASP A 370 -14.95 19.89 -25.36
N PRO A 371 -14.26 20.44 -26.38
CA PRO A 371 -14.12 21.88 -26.55
C PRO A 371 -15.43 22.60 -26.89
N ASN A 372 -16.49 21.88 -27.25
CA ASN A 372 -17.80 22.48 -27.53
C ASN A 372 -18.49 22.95 -26.24
N ASN A 373 -18.16 22.34 -25.09
CA ASN A 373 -18.75 22.63 -23.78
C ASN A 373 -17.79 23.37 -22.83
N ALA A 374 -16.62 23.81 -23.33
CA ALA A 374 -15.59 24.50 -22.56
C ALA A 374 -16.09 25.70 -21.76
N ASP A 375 -16.92 26.57 -22.36
CA ASP A 375 -17.47 27.75 -21.68
C ASP A 375 -18.34 27.36 -20.47
N ASP A 376 -19.05 26.22 -20.53
CA ASP A 376 -19.87 25.71 -19.44
C ASP A 376 -19.00 25.13 -18.32
N TYR A 377 -17.99 24.32 -18.65
CA TYR A 377 -17.03 23.77 -17.68
C TYR A 377 -16.31 24.88 -16.92
N LYS A 378 -15.86 25.91 -17.64
CA LYS A 378 -15.21 27.07 -17.04
C LYS A 378 -16.13 27.82 -16.07
N ALA A 379 -17.39 28.01 -16.44
CA ALA A 379 -18.39 28.67 -15.59
C ALA A 379 -18.73 27.84 -14.34
N ASN A 380 -18.80 26.51 -14.48
CA ASN A 380 -19.01 25.59 -13.36
C ASN A 380 -17.83 25.60 -12.40
N LEU A 381 -16.59 25.56 -12.92
CA LEU A 381 -15.37 25.69 -12.13
C LEU A 381 -15.36 27.02 -11.35
N ASP A 382 -15.63 28.15 -12.00
CA ASP A 382 -15.65 29.46 -11.33
C ASP A 382 -16.66 29.51 -10.17
N SER A 383 -17.83 28.90 -10.37
CA SER A 383 -18.87 28.77 -9.35
C SER A 383 -18.42 27.87 -8.19
N TYR A 384 -17.77 26.75 -8.50
CA TYR A 384 -17.29 25.78 -7.50
C TYR A 384 -16.12 26.34 -6.68
N VAL A 385 -15.12 26.92 -7.33
CA VAL A 385 -13.96 27.59 -6.71
C VAL A 385 -14.42 28.71 -5.76
N ALA A 386 -15.47 29.46 -6.11
CA ALA A 386 -16.02 30.46 -5.21
C ALA A 386 -16.55 29.87 -3.90
N LYS A 387 -17.20 28.69 -3.95
CA LYS A 387 -17.68 27.97 -2.75
C LYS A 387 -16.52 27.41 -1.93
N LEU A 388 -15.52 26.82 -2.58
CA LEU A 388 -14.30 26.32 -1.92
C LEU A 388 -13.56 27.46 -1.22
N SER A 389 -13.37 28.58 -1.91
CA SER A 389 -12.76 29.80 -1.36
C SER A 389 -13.54 30.36 -0.16
N GLU A 390 -14.88 30.35 -0.21
CA GLU A 390 -15.68 30.78 0.94
C GLU A 390 -15.44 29.89 2.16
N LEU A 391 -15.42 28.57 1.96
CA LEU A 391 -15.18 27.61 3.05
C LEU A 391 -13.74 27.69 3.60
N ASP A 392 -12.74 27.85 2.74
CA ASP A 392 -11.33 28.07 3.12
C ASP A 392 -11.18 29.32 4.02
N ASN A 393 -11.78 30.45 3.61
CA ASN A 393 -11.78 31.67 4.42
C ASN A 393 -12.49 31.48 5.78
N ASN A 394 -13.55 30.66 5.81
CA ASN A 394 -14.25 30.34 7.05
C ASN A 394 -13.36 29.52 8.00
N PHE A 395 -12.66 28.49 7.51
CA PHE A 395 -11.68 27.74 8.30
C PHE A 395 -10.57 28.64 8.83
N GLN A 396 -9.96 29.48 7.99
CA GLN A 396 -8.91 30.41 8.42
C GLN A 396 -9.42 31.35 9.52
N THR A 397 -10.61 31.93 9.35
CA THR A 397 -11.23 32.83 10.33
C THR A 397 -11.50 32.11 11.66
N LEU A 398 -11.98 30.87 11.59
CA LEU A 398 -12.23 30.04 12.77
C LEU A 398 -10.93 29.76 13.53
N VAL A 399 -9.88 29.31 12.83
CA VAL A 399 -8.60 29.00 13.45
C VAL A 399 -7.95 30.25 14.01
N ASP A 400 -7.92 31.37 13.29
CA ASP A 400 -7.37 32.65 13.76
C ASP A 400 -8.03 33.15 15.05
N GLY A 401 -9.34 32.94 15.18
CA GLY A 401 -10.12 33.30 16.37
C GLY A 401 -9.95 32.36 17.56
N SER A 402 -9.43 31.15 17.33
CA SER A 402 -9.29 30.10 18.34
C SER A 402 -8.05 30.27 19.21
N SER A 403 -8.19 29.95 20.51
CA SER A 403 -7.05 29.76 21.42
C SER A 403 -6.49 28.33 21.39
N VAL A 404 -7.25 27.38 20.87
CA VAL A 404 -6.83 25.99 20.62
C VAL A 404 -6.11 25.98 19.28
N LYS A 405 -4.82 25.62 19.29
CA LYS A 405 -3.95 25.57 18.11
C LYS A 405 -3.38 24.18 17.82
N THR A 406 -3.61 23.23 18.72
CA THR A 406 -3.09 21.87 18.61
C THR A 406 -4.24 20.88 18.70
N LEU A 407 -4.34 19.97 17.73
CA LEU A 407 -5.32 18.89 17.70
C LEU A 407 -4.68 17.59 18.21
N ILE A 408 -5.48 16.70 18.80
CA ILE A 408 -5.00 15.37 19.22
C ILE A 408 -5.87 14.32 18.54
N PHE A 409 -5.26 13.44 17.76
CA PHE A 409 -5.91 12.33 17.08
C PHE A 409 -5.61 11.02 17.82
N GLY A 410 -6.65 10.28 18.13
CA GLY A 410 -6.55 8.90 18.63
C GLY A 410 -6.71 7.91 17.49
N ASP A 411 -6.08 8.19 16.36
CA ASP A 411 -6.26 7.53 15.05
C ASP A 411 -5.09 7.89 14.12
N ARG A 412 -5.15 7.42 12.86
CA ARG A 412 -4.29 7.87 11.75
C ARG A 412 -4.47 9.37 11.46
N PHE A 413 -3.52 9.98 10.78
CA PHE A 413 -3.52 11.42 10.52
C PHE A 413 -3.37 11.80 9.03
N PRO A 414 -4.45 11.81 8.26
CA PRO A 414 -4.44 12.23 6.85
C PRO A 414 -4.53 13.76 6.66
N PHE A 415 -4.48 14.55 7.74
CA PHE A 415 -4.81 16.00 7.70
C PHE A 415 -3.58 16.90 7.59
N ARG A 416 -2.44 16.43 7.08
CA ARG A 416 -1.19 17.21 7.02
C ARG A 416 -1.33 18.52 6.26
N TYR A 417 -1.84 18.46 5.03
CA TYR A 417 -2.08 19.66 4.22
C TYR A 417 -3.05 20.62 4.92
N PHE A 418 -4.07 20.10 5.59
CA PHE A 418 -5.06 20.90 6.30
C PHE A 418 -4.43 21.67 7.47
N VAL A 419 -3.62 21.02 8.31
CA VAL A 419 -3.01 21.71 9.46
C VAL A 419 -1.97 22.74 9.02
N ASP A 420 -1.20 22.44 7.97
CA ASP A 420 -0.27 23.40 7.36
C ASP A 420 -1.01 24.62 6.80
N ASP A 421 -2.15 24.39 6.13
CA ASP A 421 -2.92 25.45 5.47
C ASP A 421 -3.43 26.52 6.43
N TYR A 422 -3.78 26.12 7.65
CA TYR A 422 -4.40 27.00 8.65
C TYR A 422 -3.50 27.29 9.85
N GLY A 423 -2.26 26.76 9.88
CA GLY A 423 -1.31 26.98 10.96
C GLY A 423 -1.72 26.31 12.28
N LEU A 424 -2.24 25.09 12.19
CA LEU A 424 -2.51 24.22 13.33
C LEU A 424 -1.32 23.27 13.55
N ASP A 425 -1.20 22.79 14.78
CA ASP A 425 -0.28 21.72 15.15
C ASP A 425 -1.11 20.46 15.53
N TYR A 426 -0.46 19.31 15.64
CA TYR A 426 -1.15 18.06 15.95
C TYR A 426 -0.26 17.03 16.65
N PHE A 427 -0.91 16.09 17.34
CA PHE A 427 -0.35 14.81 17.76
C PHE A 427 -1.33 13.70 17.35
N ALA A 428 -0.83 12.59 16.84
CA ALA A 428 -1.65 11.47 16.39
C ALA A 428 -1.09 10.13 16.88
N ALA A 429 -1.87 9.06 16.74
CA ALA A 429 -1.41 7.72 17.07
C ALA A 429 -0.51 7.16 15.96
N PHE A 430 -0.85 7.41 14.71
CA PHE A 430 -0.14 6.94 13.52
C PHE A 430 -0.03 8.03 12.46
N ILE A 431 0.86 7.82 11.51
CA ILE A 431 0.91 8.55 10.23
C ILE A 431 -0.38 8.32 9.40
N GLY A 432 -0.57 9.05 8.30
CA GLY A 432 -1.80 9.01 7.50
C GLY A 432 -2.12 7.64 6.90
N CYS A 433 -1.09 6.97 6.34
CA CYS A 433 -1.22 5.75 5.56
C CYS A 433 -1.18 4.44 6.40
N SER A 434 -0.81 4.52 7.69
CA SER A 434 -0.55 3.35 8.54
C SER A 434 -1.69 2.33 8.53
N ALA A 435 -1.43 1.03 8.33
CA ALA A 435 -2.44 -0.01 8.39
C ALA A 435 -2.88 -0.41 9.82
N GLU A 436 -2.23 0.14 10.85
CA GLU A 436 -2.37 -0.31 12.24
C GLU A 436 -3.76 -0.12 12.83
N THR A 437 -4.14 -1.04 13.71
CA THR A 437 -5.45 -1.03 14.39
C THR A 437 -5.33 -0.91 15.91
N GLU A 438 -4.13 -1.11 16.47
CA GLU A 438 -3.83 -0.96 17.89
C GLU A 438 -2.61 -0.07 18.08
N ALA A 439 -2.67 0.85 19.03
CA ALA A 439 -1.54 1.70 19.38
C ALA A 439 -0.75 1.11 20.56
N SER A 440 0.56 1.25 20.53
CA SER A 440 1.47 0.84 21.59
C SER A 440 1.12 1.52 22.90
N PHE A 441 1.51 0.89 24.02
CA PHE A 441 1.31 1.49 25.34
C PHE A 441 2.01 2.85 25.47
N ASP A 442 3.18 3.02 24.86
CA ASP A 442 3.96 4.25 24.94
C ASP A 442 3.30 5.38 24.15
N THR A 443 2.81 5.12 22.93
CA THR A 443 1.98 6.04 22.13
C THR A 443 0.75 6.49 22.92
N VAL A 444 0.02 5.55 23.54
CA VAL A 444 -1.16 5.86 24.35
C VAL A 444 -0.81 6.74 25.55
N VAL A 445 0.26 6.41 26.29
CA VAL A 445 0.71 7.20 27.45
C VAL A 445 1.15 8.59 27.02
N PHE A 446 1.86 8.70 25.90
CA PHE A 446 2.30 9.96 25.33
C PHE A 446 1.09 10.86 25.01
N LEU A 447 0.14 10.37 24.22
CA LEU A 447 -1.07 11.13 23.86
C LEU A 447 -1.91 11.48 25.08
N ALA A 448 -2.03 10.56 26.06
CA ALA A 448 -2.73 10.83 27.32
C ALA A 448 -2.04 11.93 28.15
N ASN A 449 -0.72 12.07 28.06
CA ASN A 449 0.02 13.16 28.67
C ASN A 449 -0.17 14.47 27.89
N LYS A 450 -0.19 14.45 26.56
CA LYS A 450 -0.52 15.62 25.73
C LYS A 450 -1.92 16.16 26.00
N VAL A 451 -2.90 15.28 26.19
CA VAL A 451 -4.26 15.65 26.64
C VAL A 451 -4.22 16.43 27.96
N LYS A 452 -3.41 15.99 28.94
CA LYS A 452 -3.26 16.69 30.23
C LYS A 452 -2.51 18.01 30.09
N GLU A 453 -1.42 18.01 29.32
CA GLU A 453 -0.52 19.15 29.12
C GLU A 453 -1.24 20.31 28.44
N LEU A 454 -1.98 20.01 27.38
CA LEU A 454 -2.73 20.98 26.59
C LEU A 454 -4.12 21.30 27.19
N ASP A 455 -4.50 20.61 28.27
CA ASP A 455 -5.85 20.60 28.86
C ASP A 455 -6.95 20.38 27.80
N SER A 456 -6.65 19.56 26.78
CA SER A 456 -7.51 19.31 25.64
C SER A 456 -8.88 18.81 26.09
N LYS A 457 -9.93 19.32 25.42
CA LYS A 457 -11.33 18.90 25.64
C LYS A 457 -11.81 17.91 24.61
N THR A 458 -11.03 17.69 23.56
CA THR A 458 -11.44 16.85 22.44
C THR A 458 -10.28 16.01 21.94
N ILE A 459 -10.57 14.76 21.62
CA ILE A 459 -9.74 13.89 20.78
C ILE A 459 -10.48 13.62 19.50
N PHE A 460 -9.78 13.66 18.38
CA PHE A 460 -10.31 13.42 17.06
C PHE A 460 -10.09 11.97 16.64
N THR A 461 -11.04 11.43 15.88
CA THR A 461 -10.94 10.14 15.17
C THR A 461 -11.39 10.32 13.73
N LEU A 462 -11.06 9.36 12.86
CA LEU A 462 -11.58 9.33 11.50
C LEU A 462 -13.01 8.76 11.45
N GLU A 463 -13.66 8.88 10.30
CA GLU A 463 -14.88 8.15 10.00
C GLU A 463 -14.68 6.64 10.16
N ASN A 464 -15.76 5.94 10.53
CA ASN A 464 -15.75 4.48 10.72
C ASN A 464 -14.77 3.94 11.79
N SER A 465 -14.05 4.81 12.50
CA SER A 465 -13.15 4.44 13.60
C SER A 465 -13.88 3.66 14.70
N SER A 466 -13.23 2.63 15.25
CA SER A 466 -13.71 1.89 16.42
C SER A 466 -13.71 2.75 17.69
N LYS A 467 -12.90 3.82 17.69
CA LYS A 467 -12.65 4.74 18.82
C LYS A 467 -11.94 4.09 20.00
N ASP A 468 -11.42 2.88 19.85
CA ASP A 468 -10.79 2.13 20.96
C ASP A 468 -9.50 2.80 21.45
N ILE A 469 -8.66 3.28 20.51
CA ILE A 469 -7.44 4.03 20.84
C ILE A 469 -7.79 5.34 21.56
N ALA A 470 -8.70 6.13 21.00
CA ALA A 470 -9.20 7.36 21.63
C ALA A 470 -9.75 7.11 23.05
N ASN A 471 -10.58 6.08 23.24
CA ASN A 471 -11.11 5.71 24.55
C ASN A 471 -9.99 5.32 25.54
N THR A 472 -8.97 4.62 25.07
CA THR A 472 -7.82 4.20 25.89
C THR A 472 -6.96 5.40 26.31
N ILE A 473 -6.75 6.35 25.40
CA ILE A 473 -6.09 7.64 25.70
C ILE A 473 -6.88 8.40 26.76
N ILE A 474 -8.21 8.52 26.62
CA ILE A 474 -9.07 9.22 27.59
C ILE A 474 -8.97 8.55 28.96
N SER A 475 -9.13 7.24 29.03
CA SER A 475 -9.01 6.45 30.26
C SER A 475 -7.66 6.66 30.96
N THR A 476 -6.57 6.59 30.19
CA THR A 476 -5.18 6.78 30.68
C THR A 476 -4.91 8.22 31.09
N SER A 477 -5.57 9.18 30.46
CA SER A 477 -5.45 10.59 30.80
C SER A 477 -6.14 10.93 32.13
N GLY A 478 -7.16 10.17 32.52
CA GLY A 478 -7.99 10.49 33.70
C GLY A 478 -8.73 11.83 33.58
N LYS A 479 -8.87 12.37 32.36
CA LYS A 479 -9.62 13.59 32.04
C LYS A 479 -10.97 13.23 31.44
N ASP A 480 -11.91 14.16 31.52
CA ASP A 480 -13.20 14.10 30.83
C ASP A 480 -13.04 14.85 29.50
N VAL A 481 -13.07 14.10 28.40
CA VAL A 481 -12.68 14.55 27.04
C VAL A 481 -13.69 13.97 26.07
N ASP A 482 -14.21 14.80 25.17
CA ASP A 482 -15.15 14.37 24.13
C ASP A 482 -14.40 13.76 22.94
N ILE A 483 -15.02 12.83 22.23
CA ILE A 483 -14.52 12.32 20.95
C ILE A 483 -15.28 13.01 19.82
N ALA A 484 -14.56 13.65 18.91
CA ALA A 484 -15.09 14.24 17.69
C ALA A 484 -14.57 13.50 16.45
N GLU A 485 -15.39 13.45 15.40
CA GLU A 485 -15.02 12.80 14.14
C GLU A 485 -14.67 13.86 13.11
N LEU A 486 -13.52 13.72 12.44
CA LEU A 486 -13.19 14.45 11.22
C LEU A 486 -13.17 13.44 10.09
N ASN A 487 -13.89 13.76 9.02
CA ASN A 487 -14.00 12.90 7.85
C ASN A 487 -12.77 13.12 6.96
N SER A 488 -12.03 12.07 6.63
CA SER A 488 -10.89 12.12 5.71
C SER A 488 -11.31 12.04 4.25
N LEU A 489 -12.58 11.73 3.96
CA LEU A 489 -13.16 11.59 2.63
C LEU A 489 -12.64 10.37 1.85
N GLN A 490 -11.84 9.50 2.46
CA GLN A 490 -11.22 8.35 1.80
C GLN A 490 -12.21 7.19 1.56
N SER A 491 -13.19 7.02 2.44
CA SER A 491 -14.11 5.86 2.43
C SER A 491 -15.55 6.22 2.03
N VAL A 492 -15.72 7.21 1.15
CA VAL A 492 -17.05 7.63 0.71
C VAL A 492 -17.60 6.65 -0.32
N SER A 493 -18.77 6.06 -0.04
CA SER A 493 -19.40 5.08 -0.91
C SER A 493 -20.44 5.69 -1.87
N ASN A 494 -20.83 4.94 -2.91
CA ASN A 494 -21.97 5.26 -3.77
C ASN A 494 -23.29 5.43 -2.99
N GLU A 495 -23.45 4.75 -1.86
CA GLU A 495 -24.60 4.94 -0.98
C GLU A 495 -24.58 6.33 -0.33
N ASP A 496 -23.42 6.78 0.14
CA ASP A 496 -23.23 8.11 0.72
C ASP A 496 -23.51 9.21 -0.31
N ILE A 497 -22.98 9.04 -1.53
CA ILE A 497 -23.25 9.93 -2.67
C ILE A 497 -24.75 9.96 -2.97
N GLY A 498 -25.41 8.80 -3.00
CA GLY A 498 -26.86 8.68 -3.18
C GLY A 498 -27.67 9.35 -2.06
N ASN A 499 -27.10 9.44 -0.86
CA ASN A 499 -27.65 10.15 0.30
C ASN A 499 -27.31 11.65 0.33
N GLY A 500 -26.59 12.15 -0.68
CA GLY A 500 -26.28 13.56 -0.86
C GLY A 500 -24.90 14.00 -0.37
N ALA A 501 -23.98 13.07 -0.14
CA ALA A 501 -22.58 13.41 0.09
C ALA A 501 -21.97 14.04 -1.18
N SER A 502 -21.35 15.20 -1.00
CA SER A 502 -20.42 15.85 -1.92
C SER A 502 -19.15 16.25 -1.17
N TYR A 503 -18.05 16.46 -1.87
CA TYR A 503 -16.78 16.91 -1.30
C TYR A 503 -16.98 18.16 -0.44
N LEU A 504 -17.68 19.17 -0.99
CA LEU A 504 -17.97 20.41 -0.27
C LEU A 504 -18.82 20.17 0.99
N SER A 505 -19.79 19.25 0.94
CA SER A 505 -20.64 18.94 2.10
C SER A 505 -19.86 18.26 3.23
N LEU A 506 -18.90 17.38 2.90
CA LEU A 506 -18.08 16.68 3.89
C LEU A 506 -17.02 17.61 4.48
N MET A 507 -16.39 18.45 3.66
CA MET A 507 -15.51 19.52 4.17
C MET A 507 -16.29 20.54 5.03
N GLN A 508 -17.54 20.85 4.70
CA GLN A 508 -18.40 21.67 5.56
C GLN A 508 -18.73 20.95 6.87
N LYS A 509 -18.95 19.63 6.87
CA LYS A 509 -19.13 18.83 8.09
C LYS A 509 -17.86 18.91 8.98
N ASN A 510 -16.68 18.82 8.39
CA ASN A 510 -15.41 19.03 9.11
C ASN A 510 -15.32 20.42 9.73
N TYR A 511 -15.71 21.46 8.98
CA TYR A 511 -15.81 22.82 9.51
C TYR A 511 -16.75 22.90 10.70
N ASP A 512 -17.94 22.31 10.61
CA ASP A 512 -18.94 22.38 11.68
C ASP A 512 -18.45 21.69 12.96
N VAL A 513 -17.72 20.58 12.82
CA VAL A 513 -17.06 19.89 13.94
C VAL A 513 -16.00 20.77 14.58
N LEU A 514 -15.05 21.28 13.79
CA LEU A 514 -14.00 22.17 14.30
C LEU A 514 -14.59 23.45 14.90
N ALA A 515 -15.66 23.99 14.32
CA ALA A 515 -16.36 25.16 14.84
C ALA A 515 -17.08 24.88 16.17
N GLY A 516 -17.30 23.62 16.55
CA GLY A 516 -17.75 23.21 17.86
C GLY A 516 -16.62 23.13 18.89
N VAL A 517 -15.39 22.82 18.45
CA VAL A 517 -14.22 22.56 19.30
C VAL A 517 -13.34 23.79 19.50
N LEU A 518 -13.13 24.59 18.44
CA LEU A 518 -12.18 25.70 18.38
C LEU A 518 -12.78 27.06 18.81
N LYS A 519 -14.04 27.11 19.21
CA LYS A 519 -14.73 28.35 19.59
C LYS A 519 -14.53 28.78 21.04
#